data_AF-A0A812U1C6-F1
#
_entry.id   AF-A0A812U1C6-F1
#
_cell.length_a   1.000
_cell.length_b   1.000
_cell.length_c   1.000
_cell.angle_alpha   90.00
_cell.angle_beta   90.00
_cell.angle_gamma   90.00
#
_symmetry.space_group_name_H-M   'P 1'
#
loop_
_entity.id
_entity.type
_entity.pdbx_description
1 polymer ?
#
loop_
_entity_poly.entity_id
_entity_poly.type
_entity_poly.pdbx_seq_one_letter_code
_entity_poly.pdbx_strand_id
1 'polypeptide(L)'
;MSSIRPLLVTESDADIQNQPKHETAELSELEAVKASATGESDFSTAPRIRGVISDTSATSGAGVKKKSMRRLWSLVQERVSTFQMQQNTGDGLILALVRTRDQIFSDTLYTEDTTHEVLQLVLVLWLHAASLTLQFGLTYHLYFTTVDGLAAPFSSGIADKMEAIRHALDHDPPVPLSKDDLVQKDALDLCLQQHALGLTHLMVLSLWGARMVAEVSELLNSGTILSLIADPDPTQNGFLEERDDGKMLVSHMSLMMKVACIILVIIPKLVCTSFLMWTGGKMFMLTHTMGSLIIPLLTLTYILQIPAILFTGFSSFKFKEKVQLTLYQYKIALCYNSANCQMWGLTVIKAAATFCYVFFIYVLAFGDVTEYRNLCTRYLTIFPTGRCSFRCQLGITSPEHMHTRAD
;
A
#
# COMPACT_ATOMS: atom_id res chain seq x y z
N MET A 1 35.18 4.94 20.17
CA MET A 1 34.27 4.85 19.02
C MET A 1 34.85 3.86 18.03
N SER A 2 34.27 2.67 17.97
CA SER A 2 34.76 1.52 17.21
C SER A 2 34.49 1.69 15.72
N SER A 3 35.57 1.82 14.95
CA SER A 3 35.58 1.85 13.49
C SER A 3 35.20 0.48 12.92
N ILE A 4 33.96 0.33 12.46
CA ILE A 4 33.52 -0.85 11.71
C ILE A 4 33.97 -0.67 10.26
N ARG A 5 35.02 -1.41 9.85
CA ARG A 5 35.38 -1.56 8.43
C ARG A 5 34.47 -2.62 7.79
N PRO A 6 33.87 -2.37 6.61
CA PRO A 6 33.20 -3.42 5.88
C PRO A 6 34.24 -4.37 5.26
N LEU A 7 34.04 -5.67 5.50
CA LEU A 7 34.76 -6.77 4.86
C LEU A 7 34.33 -6.85 3.39
N LEU A 8 35.28 -6.58 2.48
CA LEU A 8 35.19 -6.99 1.09
C LEU A 8 35.31 -8.51 1.04
N VAL A 9 34.22 -9.19 0.70
CA VAL A 9 34.23 -10.59 0.30
C VAL A 9 34.62 -10.63 -1.17
N THR A 10 35.81 -11.16 -1.46
CA THR A 10 36.23 -11.54 -2.80
C THR A 10 35.59 -12.88 -3.14
N GLU A 11 34.62 -12.86 -4.06
CA GLU A 11 33.98 -14.06 -4.59
C GLU A 11 34.92 -14.71 -5.62
N SER A 12 35.22 -15.99 -5.39
CA SER A 12 36.08 -16.82 -6.21
C SER A 12 35.24 -17.45 -7.31
N ASP A 13 35.69 -17.30 -8.56
CA ASP A 13 35.17 -18.03 -9.72
C ASP A 13 35.27 -19.54 -9.47
N ALA A 14 34.13 -20.22 -9.45
CA ALA A 14 34.05 -21.67 -9.50
C ALA A 14 32.86 -22.11 -10.35
N ASP A 15 33.18 -22.92 -11.35
CA ASP A 15 32.31 -23.63 -12.28
C ASP A 15 31.04 -24.20 -11.65
N ILE A 16 29.87 -23.90 -12.25
CA ILE A 16 28.65 -24.70 -12.07
C ILE A 16 28.07 -25.07 -13.44
N GLN A 17 28.27 -26.36 -13.75
CA GLN A 17 27.58 -27.15 -14.76
C GLN A 17 26.06 -27.19 -14.52
N ASN A 18 25.31 -27.07 -15.63
CA ASN A 18 24.01 -27.70 -15.94
C ASN A 18 23.07 -28.03 -14.76
N GLN A 19 22.01 -27.22 -14.61
CA GLN A 19 20.72 -27.66 -14.08
C GLN A 19 19.54 -27.14 -14.93
N PRO A 20 18.41 -27.88 -14.95
CA PRO A 20 17.37 -27.72 -15.96
C PRO A 20 16.36 -26.62 -15.62
N LYS A 21 15.84 -26.00 -16.69
CA LYS A 21 14.74 -25.04 -16.71
C LYS A 21 13.55 -25.48 -15.84
N HIS A 22 13.32 -24.79 -14.73
CA HIS A 22 12.11 -24.91 -13.91
C HIS A 22 11.44 -23.56 -13.62
N GLU A 23 11.71 -22.56 -14.47
CA GLU A 23 11.36 -21.15 -14.24
C GLU A 23 10.10 -20.66 -14.98
N THR A 24 9.29 -21.59 -15.53
CA THR A 24 8.05 -21.25 -16.26
C THR A 24 6.76 -21.52 -15.47
N ALA A 25 6.85 -22.00 -14.23
CA ALA A 25 5.66 -22.28 -13.40
C ALA A 25 5.30 -21.13 -12.44
N GLU A 26 6.27 -20.39 -11.89
CA GLU A 26 5.96 -19.31 -10.92
C GLU A 26 5.46 -18.02 -11.58
N LEU A 27 5.81 -17.77 -12.84
CA LEU A 27 5.31 -16.60 -13.59
C LEU A 27 3.84 -16.76 -14.02
N SER A 28 3.32 -17.99 -14.17
CA SER A 28 1.91 -18.20 -14.50
C SER A 28 0.98 -18.10 -13.27
N GLU A 29 1.47 -18.44 -12.07
CA GLU A 29 0.72 -18.21 -10.83
C GLU A 29 0.63 -16.70 -10.49
N LEU A 30 1.67 -15.91 -10.77
CA LEU A 30 1.61 -14.46 -10.57
C LEU A 30 0.66 -13.75 -11.55
N GLU A 31 0.50 -14.25 -12.77
CA GLU A 31 -0.49 -13.74 -13.73
C GLU A 31 -1.93 -14.19 -13.40
N ALA A 32 -2.12 -15.39 -12.84
CA ALA A 32 -3.43 -15.86 -12.36
C ALA A 32 -3.95 -15.04 -11.16
N VAL A 33 -3.07 -14.62 -10.25
CA VAL A 33 -3.44 -13.73 -9.12
C VAL A 33 -3.77 -12.31 -9.60
N LYS A 34 -3.13 -11.83 -10.66
CA LYS A 34 -3.41 -10.51 -11.25
C LYS A 34 -4.73 -10.47 -12.03
N ALA A 35 -5.12 -11.58 -12.66
CA ALA A 35 -6.41 -11.73 -13.33
C ALA A 35 -7.60 -11.81 -12.35
N SER A 36 -7.39 -12.29 -11.11
CA SER A 36 -8.43 -12.30 -10.08
C SER A 36 -8.67 -10.95 -9.40
N ALA A 37 -7.75 -9.98 -9.55
CA ALA A 37 -7.86 -8.65 -8.93
C ALA A 37 -8.60 -7.62 -9.82
N THR A 38 -8.78 -7.92 -11.11
CA THR A 38 -9.68 -7.20 -12.01
C THR A 38 -11.02 -7.92 -12.06
N GLY A 39 -11.72 -7.94 -10.93
CA GLY A 39 -13.13 -8.34 -10.88
C GLY A 39 -13.97 -7.30 -11.63
N GLU A 40 -14.07 -7.47 -12.94
CA GLU A 40 -15.11 -6.84 -13.75
C GLU A 40 -16.44 -7.28 -13.15
N SER A 41 -17.06 -6.40 -12.38
CA SER A 41 -18.37 -6.65 -11.80
C SER A 41 -19.37 -6.75 -12.95
N ASP A 42 -19.73 -7.97 -13.34
CA ASP A 42 -20.80 -8.23 -14.28
C ASP A 42 -22.06 -7.49 -13.80
N PHE A 43 -22.36 -6.40 -14.49
CA PHE A 43 -23.51 -5.57 -14.24
C PHE A 43 -24.74 -6.33 -14.76
N SER A 44 -25.30 -7.15 -13.88
CA SER A 44 -26.50 -7.94 -14.12
C SER A 44 -27.59 -7.09 -14.74
N THR A 45 -27.96 -7.46 -15.97
CA THR A 45 -29.01 -6.88 -16.79
C THR A 45 -30.33 -6.91 -16.01
N ALA A 46 -30.81 -5.73 -15.61
CA ALA A 46 -32.12 -5.59 -14.99
C ALA A 46 -33.22 -6.18 -15.92
N PRO A 47 -34.18 -6.96 -15.40
CA PRO A 47 -35.26 -7.48 -16.23
C PRO A 47 -36.11 -6.32 -16.75
N ARG A 48 -36.25 -6.26 -18.08
CA ARG A 48 -37.09 -5.32 -18.81
C ARG A 48 -38.56 -5.66 -18.52
N ILE A 49 -39.14 -5.10 -17.46
CA ILE A 49 -40.56 -5.24 -17.13
C ILE A 49 -41.37 -4.52 -18.22
N ARG A 50 -41.84 -5.29 -19.20
CA ARG A 50 -42.77 -4.85 -20.24
C ARG A 50 -44.19 -4.91 -19.65
N GLY A 51 -44.58 -3.85 -18.95
CA GLY A 51 -45.94 -3.68 -18.45
C GLY A 51 -46.91 -3.35 -19.59
N VAL A 52 -47.78 -4.31 -19.90
CA VAL A 52 -48.99 -4.13 -20.71
C VAL A 52 -49.92 -3.18 -19.95
N ILE A 53 -50.20 -2.02 -20.53
CA ILE A 53 -51.19 -1.06 -20.05
C ILE A 53 -52.55 -1.57 -20.53
N SER A 54 -53.40 -1.98 -19.60
CA SER A 54 -54.82 -2.20 -19.86
C SER A 54 -55.62 -1.17 -19.06
N ASP A 55 -56.43 -0.42 -19.80
CA ASP A 55 -57.32 0.63 -19.32
C ASP A 55 -58.28 0.12 -18.25
N THR A 56 -58.50 0.90 -17.20
CA THR A 56 -59.71 0.78 -16.38
C THR A 56 -60.03 2.10 -15.69
N SER A 57 -61.08 2.73 -16.23
CA SER A 57 -62.18 3.47 -15.58
C SER A 57 -61.92 4.24 -14.27
N ALA A 58 -62.23 5.53 -14.37
CA ALA A 58 -62.29 6.52 -13.31
C ALA A 58 -63.31 6.16 -12.22
N THR A 59 -62.87 6.16 -10.94
CA THR A 59 -63.71 6.39 -9.77
C THR A 59 -62.93 7.14 -8.68
N SER A 60 -63.56 8.21 -8.17
CA SER A 60 -63.35 8.98 -6.92
C SER A 60 -62.40 8.32 -5.90
N GLY A 61 -61.32 8.94 -5.41
CA GLY A 61 -61.24 10.22 -4.69
C GLY A 61 -60.79 9.95 -3.25
N ALA A 62 -59.57 10.37 -2.88
CA ALA A 62 -58.89 10.23 -1.56
C ALA A 62 -58.07 8.95 -1.24
N GLY A 63 -58.24 7.82 -1.93
CA GLY A 63 -57.45 6.59 -1.69
C GLY A 63 -56.09 6.47 -2.42
N VAL A 64 -55.82 7.36 -3.39
CA VAL A 64 -54.74 7.17 -4.38
C VAL A 64 -53.35 7.64 -3.89
N LYS A 65 -53.29 8.61 -2.97
CA LYS A 65 -51.99 9.16 -2.49
C LYS A 65 -51.15 8.16 -1.69
N LYS A 66 -51.76 7.28 -0.88
CA LYS A 66 -51.03 6.24 -0.12
C LYS A 66 -50.41 5.16 -1.01
N LYS A 67 -51.03 4.85 -2.15
CA LYS A 67 -50.53 3.82 -3.08
C LYS A 67 -49.36 4.33 -3.93
N SER A 68 -49.36 5.62 -4.27
CA SER A 68 -48.24 6.28 -4.95
C SER A 68 -47.02 6.44 -4.04
N MET A 69 -47.21 6.79 -2.76
CA MET A 69 -46.11 6.95 -1.81
C MET A 69 -45.46 5.60 -1.42
N ARG A 70 -46.22 4.50 -1.35
CA ARG A 70 -45.65 3.15 -1.20
C ARG A 70 -44.85 2.70 -2.43
N ARG A 71 -45.28 3.07 -3.65
CA ARG A 71 -44.50 2.80 -4.87
C ARG A 71 -43.21 3.62 -4.92
N LEU A 72 -43.22 4.86 -4.41
CA LEU A 72 -42.00 5.65 -4.28
C LEU A 72 -41.05 5.06 -3.23
N TRP A 73 -41.57 4.61 -2.08
CA TRP A 73 -40.76 3.91 -1.07
C TRP A 73 -40.21 2.56 -1.54
N SER A 74 -40.95 1.81 -2.37
CA SER A 74 -40.41 0.59 -3.00
C SER A 74 -39.41 0.90 -4.12
N LEU A 75 -39.39 2.11 -4.68
CA LEU A 75 -38.38 2.55 -5.65
C LEU A 75 -37.13 3.09 -4.98
N VAL A 76 -37.21 3.52 -3.71
CA VAL A 76 -36.06 3.66 -2.81
C VAL A 76 -35.71 2.28 -2.24
N GLN A 77 -35.55 1.32 -3.13
CA GLN A 77 -35.01 0.02 -2.78
C GLN A 77 -33.55 0.27 -2.36
N GLU A 78 -33.28 0.11 -1.06
CA GLU A 78 -31.93 0.16 -0.52
C GLU A 78 -31.06 -0.78 -1.37
N ARG A 79 -30.13 -0.20 -2.14
CA ARG A 79 -29.16 -1.02 -2.86
C ARG A 79 -28.23 -1.62 -1.81
N VAL A 80 -28.44 -2.91 -1.60
CA VAL A 80 -27.51 -3.77 -0.91
C VAL A 80 -26.28 -3.93 -1.80
N SER A 81 -25.10 -3.62 -1.26
CA SER A 81 -23.84 -3.88 -1.95
C SER A 81 -23.03 -4.90 -1.19
N THR A 82 -22.21 -5.62 -1.96
CA THR A 82 -21.32 -6.65 -1.44
C THR A 82 -19.88 -6.23 -1.62
N PHE A 83 -19.02 -6.57 -0.67
CA PHE A 83 -17.56 -6.41 -0.77
C PHE A 83 -16.91 -7.76 -0.51
N GLN A 84 -16.03 -8.21 -1.41
CA GLN A 84 -15.36 -9.48 -1.27
C GLN A 84 -14.22 -9.40 -0.25
N MET A 85 -14.17 -10.35 0.68
CA MET A 85 -13.05 -10.48 1.61
C MET A 85 -11.75 -10.78 0.86
N GLN A 86 -10.64 -10.20 1.30
CA GLN A 86 -9.34 -10.49 0.73
C GLN A 86 -8.67 -11.65 1.46
N GLN A 87 -7.77 -12.34 0.77
CA GLN A 87 -6.95 -13.40 1.37
C GLN A 87 -5.78 -12.83 2.16
N ASN A 88 -6.08 -12.13 3.26
CA ASN A 88 -5.10 -11.60 4.18
C ASN A 88 -5.43 -12.01 5.63
N THR A 89 -4.44 -11.96 6.52
CA THR A 89 -4.65 -12.35 7.94
C THR A 89 -5.73 -11.55 8.67
N GLY A 90 -5.98 -10.30 8.25
CA GLY A 90 -6.99 -9.44 8.87
C GLY A 90 -8.42 -9.87 8.55
N ASP A 91 -8.75 -10.07 7.27
CA ASP A 91 -10.07 -10.55 6.85
C ASP A 91 -10.32 -11.99 7.33
N GLY A 92 -9.28 -12.83 7.33
CA GLY A 92 -9.35 -14.14 7.97
C GLY A 92 -9.73 -14.05 9.45
N LEU A 93 -9.13 -13.12 10.20
CA LEU A 93 -9.44 -12.93 11.62
C LEU A 93 -10.88 -12.44 11.83
N ILE A 94 -11.34 -11.51 10.99
CA ILE A 94 -12.74 -11.04 11.03
C ILE A 94 -13.71 -12.20 10.78
N LEU A 95 -13.47 -13.04 9.77
CA LEU A 95 -14.32 -14.20 9.49
C LEU A 95 -14.32 -15.19 10.66
N ALA A 96 -13.15 -15.50 11.23
CA ALA A 96 -13.04 -16.44 12.34
C ALA A 96 -13.78 -15.92 13.60
N LEU A 97 -13.70 -14.61 13.88
CA LEU A 97 -14.44 -13.97 14.97
C LEU A 97 -15.95 -14.05 14.76
N VAL A 98 -16.43 -13.79 13.55
CA VAL A 98 -17.85 -13.88 13.20
C VAL A 98 -18.36 -15.31 13.35
N ARG A 99 -17.67 -16.31 12.78
CA ARG A 99 -18.05 -17.73 12.88
C ARG A 99 -18.08 -18.23 14.32
N THR A 100 -17.05 -17.91 15.10
CA THR A 100 -16.97 -18.34 16.50
C THR A 100 -18.13 -17.76 17.31
N ARG A 101 -18.47 -16.48 17.10
CA ARG A 101 -19.61 -15.86 17.77
C ARG A 101 -20.94 -16.50 17.37
N ASP A 102 -21.12 -16.75 16.07
CA ASP A 102 -22.33 -17.35 15.53
C ASP A 102 -22.59 -18.74 16.12
N GLN A 103 -21.54 -19.56 16.22
CA GLN A 103 -21.62 -20.87 16.86
C GLN A 103 -21.91 -20.80 18.37
N ILE A 104 -21.31 -19.85 19.09
CA ILE A 104 -21.57 -19.68 20.53
C ILE A 104 -23.04 -19.31 20.80
N PHE A 105 -23.67 -18.54 19.90
CA PHE A 105 -25.06 -18.12 20.05
C PHE A 105 -26.10 -19.18 19.63
N SER A 106 -25.71 -20.20 18.88
CA SER A 106 -26.63 -21.21 18.34
C SER A 106 -27.13 -22.24 19.39
N ASP A 107 -26.82 -22.04 20.68
CA ASP A 107 -27.24 -22.89 21.82
C ASP A 107 -26.90 -24.40 21.72
N THR A 108 -26.18 -24.84 20.69
CA THR A 108 -25.55 -26.16 20.60
C THR A 108 -24.28 -26.19 21.45
N LEU A 109 -24.48 -26.08 22.76
CA LEU A 109 -23.46 -26.17 23.80
C LEU A 109 -22.67 -27.50 23.67
N TYR A 110 -21.40 -27.37 23.29
CA TYR A 110 -20.37 -28.42 23.26
C TYR A 110 -20.53 -29.53 22.21
N THR A 111 -20.61 -29.16 20.93
CA THR A 111 -20.27 -30.09 19.85
C THR A 111 -18.78 -30.00 19.53
N GLU A 112 -18.23 -31.08 18.96
CA GLU A 112 -16.85 -31.16 18.43
C GLU A 112 -16.54 -29.96 17.51
N ASP A 113 -17.54 -29.47 16.77
CA ASP A 113 -17.44 -28.32 15.87
C ASP A 113 -17.02 -27.00 16.55
N THR A 114 -17.49 -26.73 17.77
CA THR A 114 -17.12 -25.50 18.49
C THR A 114 -15.63 -25.47 18.79
N THR A 115 -15.05 -26.62 19.13
CA THR A 115 -13.61 -26.71 19.43
C THR A 115 -12.77 -26.42 18.18
N HIS A 116 -13.23 -26.84 17.01
CA HIS A 116 -12.57 -26.58 15.73
C HIS A 116 -12.57 -25.10 15.35
N GLU A 117 -13.71 -24.39 15.46
CA GLU A 117 -13.74 -22.95 15.14
C GLU A 117 -12.97 -22.12 16.17
N VAL A 118 -13.00 -22.49 17.46
CA VAL A 118 -12.17 -21.82 18.49
C VAL A 118 -10.68 -22.01 18.20
N LEU A 119 -10.25 -23.23 17.85
CA LEU A 119 -8.86 -23.50 17.47
C LEU A 119 -8.46 -22.70 16.22
N GLN A 120 -9.35 -22.63 15.23
CA GLN A 120 -9.15 -21.83 14.02
C GLN A 120 -9.01 -20.35 14.34
N LEU A 121 -9.85 -19.80 15.23
CA LEU A 121 -9.74 -18.42 15.70
C LEU A 121 -8.39 -18.16 16.38
N VAL A 122 -7.96 -19.05 17.27
CA VAL A 122 -6.66 -18.92 17.97
C VAL A 122 -5.51 -18.92 16.97
N LEU A 123 -5.53 -19.84 15.98
CA LEU A 123 -4.50 -19.93 14.95
C LEU A 123 -4.45 -18.68 14.06
N VAL A 124 -5.60 -18.18 13.62
CA VAL A 124 -5.67 -16.99 12.77
C VAL A 124 -5.30 -15.72 13.54
N LEU A 125 -5.69 -15.62 14.82
CA LEU A 125 -5.28 -14.53 15.70
C LEU A 125 -3.76 -14.52 15.90
N TRP A 126 -3.16 -15.68 16.16
CA TRP A 126 -1.71 -15.81 16.26
C TRP A 126 -1.01 -15.42 14.95
N LEU A 127 -1.54 -15.88 13.81
CA LEU A 127 -0.99 -15.56 12.48
C LEU A 127 -1.08 -14.06 12.17
N HIS A 128 -2.17 -13.40 12.58
CA HIS A 128 -2.33 -11.96 12.45
C HIS A 128 -1.36 -11.19 13.35
N ALA A 129 -1.19 -11.61 14.61
CA ALA A 129 -0.21 -11.00 15.51
C ALA A 129 1.23 -11.18 15.00
N ALA A 130 1.57 -12.36 14.48
CA ALA A 130 2.86 -12.64 13.88
C ALA A 130 3.11 -11.77 12.64
N SER A 131 2.10 -11.59 11.78
CA SER A 131 2.22 -10.77 10.57
C SER A 131 2.47 -9.30 10.90
N LEU A 132 1.72 -8.74 11.85
CA LEU A 132 1.92 -7.37 12.34
C LEU A 132 3.30 -7.19 12.97
N THR A 133 3.74 -8.16 13.79
CA THR A 133 5.05 -8.12 14.44
C THR A 133 6.18 -8.17 13.42
N LEU A 134 6.09 -9.03 12.40
CA LEU A 134 7.08 -9.12 11.33
C LEU A 134 7.10 -7.86 10.47
N GLN A 135 5.94 -7.35 10.06
CA GLN A 135 5.84 -6.14 9.26
C GLN A 135 6.42 -4.93 10.01
N PHE A 136 5.99 -4.73 11.26
CA PHE A 136 6.49 -3.64 12.10
C PHE A 136 7.98 -3.80 12.42
N GLY A 137 8.42 -5.00 12.82
CA GLY A 137 9.80 -5.30 13.17
C GLY A 137 10.77 -5.09 12.01
N LEU A 138 10.42 -5.54 10.80
CA LEU A 138 11.24 -5.31 9.60
C LEU A 138 11.27 -3.84 9.21
N THR A 139 10.15 -3.13 9.30
CA THR A 139 10.09 -1.68 9.03
C THR A 139 10.95 -0.91 10.04
N TYR A 140 10.84 -1.26 11.32
CA TYR A 140 11.63 -0.69 12.40
C TYR A 140 13.12 -0.94 12.19
N HIS A 141 13.50 -2.17 11.86
CA HIS A 141 14.89 -2.50 11.60
C HIS A 141 15.44 -1.71 10.41
N LEU A 142 14.69 -1.64 9.30
CA LEU A 142 15.03 -0.84 8.13
C LEU A 142 15.20 0.65 8.46
N TYR A 143 14.33 1.18 9.31
CA TYR A 143 14.40 2.57 9.76
C TYR A 143 15.73 2.84 10.50
N PHE A 144 16.06 2.04 11.51
CA PHE A 144 17.24 2.31 12.33
C PHE A 144 18.57 1.98 11.64
N THR A 145 18.63 0.92 10.84
CA THR A 145 19.89 0.50 10.21
C THR A 145 20.19 1.27 8.93
N THR A 146 19.19 1.46 8.08
CA THR A 146 19.36 2.08 6.77
C THR A 146 19.01 3.55 6.81
N VAL A 147 17.81 3.90 7.27
CA VAL A 147 17.29 5.26 7.13
C VAL A 147 18.03 6.25 8.02
N ASP A 148 18.30 5.91 9.27
CA ASP A 148 19.05 6.78 10.17
C ASP A 148 20.54 6.87 9.77
N GLY A 149 21.11 5.80 9.23
CA GLY A 149 22.45 5.83 8.64
C GLY A 149 22.55 6.79 7.46
N LEU A 150 21.55 6.78 6.57
CA LEU A 150 21.45 7.71 5.44
C LEU A 150 21.13 9.15 5.86
N ALA A 151 20.49 9.36 7.01
CA ALA A 151 20.16 10.68 7.53
C ALA A 151 21.34 11.37 8.22
N ALA A 152 22.31 10.60 8.72
CA ALA A 152 23.43 11.11 9.51
C ALA A 152 24.25 12.24 8.84
N PRO A 153 24.55 12.22 7.53
CA PRO A 153 25.28 13.31 6.87
C PRO A 153 24.50 14.64 6.81
N PHE A 154 23.17 14.58 6.94
CA PHE A 154 22.24 15.71 6.83
C PHE A 154 21.76 16.23 8.19
N SER A 155 21.94 15.47 9.28
CA SER A 155 21.40 15.83 10.59
C SER A 155 22.19 16.92 11.31
N SER A 156 23.49 17.08 11.02
CA SER A 156 24.35 18.08 11.65
C SER A 156 25.04 18.96 10.61
N GLY A 157 24.93 20.28 10.78
CA GLY A 157 25.70 21.27 10.01
C GLY A 157 25.29 21.42 8.54
N ILE A 158 24.10 20.95 8.13
CA ILE A 158 23.64 21.11 6.74
C ILE A 158 23.54 22.58 6.36
N ALA A 159 23.07 23.44 7.28
CA ALA A 159 22.99 24.89 7.05
C ALA A 159 24.37 25.51 6.78
N ASP A 160 25.40 25.13 7.55
CA ASP A 160 26.77 25.63 7.37
C ASP A 160 27.35 25.16 6.03
N LYS A 161 27.09 23.91 5.64
CA LYS A 161 27.48 23.36 4.34
C LYS A 161 26.79 24.08 3.17
N MET A 162 25.49 24.36 3.31
CA MET A 162 24.74 25.13 2.31
C MET A 162 25.30 26.54 2.18
N GLU A 163 25.61 27.19 3.29
CA GLU A 163 26.16 28.54 3.30
C GLU A 163 27.56 28.60 2.68
N ALA A 164 28.40 27.61 2.95
CA ALA A 164 29.70 27.47 2.28
C ALA A 164 29.55 27.35 0.76
N ILE A 165 28.57 26.57 0.27
CA ILE A 165 28.28 26.44 -1.17
C ILE A 165 27.74 27.76 -1.74
N ARG A 166 26.83 28.44 -1.05
CA ARG A 166 26.30 29.75 -1.49
C ARG A 166 27.42 30.79 -1.57
N HIS A 167 28.24 30.89 -0.54
CA HIS A 167 29.38 31.81 -0.51
C HIS A 167 30.35 31.57 -1.67
N ALA A 168 30.64 30.29 -1.99
CA ALA A 168 31.46 29.92 -3.14
C ALA A 168 30.83 30.33 -4.49
N LEU A 169 29.50 30.22 -4.62
CA LEU A 169 28.73 30.59 -5.81
C LEU A 169 28.55 32.11 -5.98
N ASP A 170 28.41 32.84 -4.88
CA ASP A 170 28.10 34.28 -4.87
C ASP A 170 29.35 35.16 -5.03
N HIS A 171 30.57 34.59 -4.96
CA HIS A 171 31.80 35.31 -5.28
C HIS A 171 31.86 35.70 -6.77
N ASP A 172 32.47 36.86 -7.07
CA ASP A 172 32.74 37.30 -8.44
C ASP A 172 34.25 37.49 -8.65
N PRO A 173 34.95 36.58 -9.35
CA PRO A 173 34.42 35.36 -9.98
C PRO A 173 34.10 34.26 -8.95
N PRO A 174 33.22 33.28 -9.28
CA PRO A 174 32.94 32.15 -8.40
C PRO A 174 34.22 31.41 -8.01
N VAL A 175 34.35 31.05 -6.73
CA VAL A 175 35.55 30.42 -6.17
C VAL A 175 35.26 28.96 -5.82
N PRO A 176 36.12 27.99 -6.18
CA PRO A 176 35.89 26.59 -5.80
C PRO A 176 36.00 26.40 -4.28
N LEU A 177 35.21 25.48 -3.74
CA LEU A 177 35.27 25.09 -2.33
C LEU A 177 36.69 24.62 -1.96
N SER A 178 37.21 25.14 -0.85
CA SER A 178 38.52 24.79 -0.31
C SER A 178 38.55 23.35 0.20
N LYS A 179 39.67 22.65 -0.05
CA LYS A 179 39.92 21.31 0.49
C LYS A 179 40.57 21.35 1.87
N ASP A 180 41.08 22.50 2.27
CA ASP A 180 41.79 22.68 3.55
C ASP A 180 40.81 22.94 4.70
N ASP A 181 39.66 23.55 4.39
CA ASP A 181 38.56 23.74 5.34
C ASP A 181 37.71 22.46 5.43
N LEU A 182 37.57 21.92 6.64
CA LEU A 182 36.84 20.68 6.92
C LEU A 182 35.37 20.77 6.48
N VAL A 183 34.70 21.91 6.68
CA VAL A 183 33.27 22.06 6.36
C VAL A 183 33.07 22.11 4.84
N GLN A 184 33.91 22.88 4.14
CA GLN A 184 33.87 23.00 2.69
C GLN A 184 34.22 21.67 2.00
N LYS A 185 35.21 20.96 2.55
CA LYS A 185 35.59 19.63 2.07
C LYS A 185 34.45 18.63 2.24
N ASP A 186 33.80 18.58 3.40
CA ASP A 186 32.68 17.66 3.65
C ASP A 186 31.45 18.00 2.79
N ALA A 187 31.17 19.29 2.57
CA ALA A 187 30.14 19.74 1.62
C ALA A 187 30.46 19.29 0.19
N LEU A 188 31.71 19.46 -0.26
CA LEU A 188 32.16 19.03 -1.57
C LEU A 188 32.06 17.51 -1.73
N ASP A 189 32.55 16.74 -0.76
CA ASP A 189 32.49 15.27 -0.78
C ASP A 189 31.03 14.78 -0.85
N LEU A 190 30.12 15.42 -0.10
CA LEU A 190 28.70 15.10 -0.13
C LEU A 190 28.01 15.51 -1.45
N CYS A 191 28.37 16.65 -2.05
CA CYS A 191 27.88 17.02 -3.39
C CYS A 191 28.36 16.01 -4.45
N LEU A 192 29.60 15.53 -4.36
CA LEU A 192 30.15 14.57 -5.31
C LEU A 192 29.49 13.20 -5.23
N GLN A 193 28.94 12.82 -4.07
CA GLN A 193 28.16 11.58 -3.91
C GLN A 193 26.74 11.69 -4.48
N GLN A 194 26.24 12.91 -4.70
CA GLN A 194 24.88 13.16 -5.18
C GLN A 194 24.83 13.12 -6.72
N HIS A 195 24.46 11.96 -7.26
CA HIS A 195 24.31 11.74 -8.70
C HIS A 195 22.87 11.73 -9.20
N ALA A 196 21.89 11.91 -8.31
CA ALA A 196 20.52 11.64 -8.65
C ALA A 196 19.77 12.86 -9.19
N LEU A 197 19.15 12.65 -10.35
CA LEU A 197 18.25 13.59 -11.02
C LEU A 197 17.05 13.90 -10.11
N GLY A 198 16.78 15.18 -9.87
CA GLY A 198 15.67 15.62 -9.02
C GLY A 198 14.31 15.08 -9.47
N LEU A 199 14.09 15.01 -10.79
CA LEU A 199 12.85 14.49 -11.37
C LEU A 199 12.61 13.02 -11.00
N THR A 200 13.66 12.19 -11.01
CA THR A 200 13.49 10.76 -10.77
C THR A 200 13.14 10.45 -9.31
N HIS A 201 13.67 11.21 -8.35
CA HIS A 201 13.20 11.11 -6.96
C HIS A 201 11.72 11.42 -6.83
N LEU A 202 11.26 12.48 -7.51
CA LEU A 202 9.86 12.88 -7.48
C LEU A 202 8.97 11.80 -8.10
N MET A 203 9.41 11.16 -9.19
CA MET A 203 8.71 10.02 -9.79
C MET A 203 8.63 8.82 -8.84
N VAL A 204 9.74 8.38 -8.25
CA VAL A 204 9.77 7.23 -7.32
C VAL A 204 8.93 7.53 -6.08
N LEU A 205 9.06 8.73 -5.51
CA LEU A 205 8.28 9.16 -4.36
C LEU A 205 6.78 9.23 -4.69
N SER A 206 6.41 9.64 -5.91
CA SER A 206 5.01 9.64 -6.38
C SER A 206 4.45 8.24 -6.54
N LEU A 207 5.23 7.31 -7.12
CA LEU A 207 4.83 5.91 -7.24
C LEU A 207 4.64 5.26 -5.87
N TRP A 208 5.57 5.50 -4.95
CA TRP A 208 5.44 5.04 -3.57
C TRP A 208 4.24 5.65 -2.85
N GLY A 209 4.05 6.96 -2.98
CA GLY A 209 2.89 7.67 -2.43
C GLY A 209 1.57 7.10 -2.93
N ALA A 210 1.46 6.88 -4.25
CA ALA A 210 0.26 6.29 -4.85
C ALA A 210 -0.03 4.88 -4.31
N ARG A 211 1.02 4.04 -4.19
CA ARG A 211 0.91 2.70 -3.63
C ARG A 211 0.42 2.72 -2.18
N MET A 212 1.01 3.57 -1.34
CA MET A 212 0.67 3.65 0.08
C MET A 212 -0.70 4.30 0.31
N VAL A 213 -1.09 5.31 -0.47
CA VAL A 213 -2.44 5.89 -0.43
C VAL A 213 -3.49 4.86 -0.82
N ALA A 214 -3.21 3.98 -1.79
CA ALA A 214 -4.11 2.90 -2.15
C ALA A 214 -4.33 1.93 -0.97
N GLU A 215 -3.26 1.51 -0.30
CA GLU A 215 -3.33 0.64 0.89
C GLU A 215 -4.08 1.29 2.05
N VAL A 216 -3.75 2.54 2.39
CA VAL A 216 -4.44 3.27 3.47
C VAL A 216 -5.92 3.44 3.13
N SER A 217 -6.24 3.80 1.88
CA SER A 217 -7.63 3.95 1.43
C SER A 217 -8.40 2.63 1.51
N GLU A 218 -7.76 1.50 1.20
CA GLU A 218 -8.39 0.18 1.31
C GLU A 218 -8.67 -0.18 2.76
N LEU A 219 -7.74 0.07 3.68
CA LEU A 219 -7.95 -0.14 5.13
C LEU A 219 -9.07 0.74 5.69
N LEU A 220 -9.11 2.02 5.29
CA LEU A 220 -10.17 2.93 5.69
C LEU A 220 -11.51 2.52 5.11
N ASN A 221 -11.54 2.05 3.86
CA ASN A 221 -12.75 1.54 3.22
C ASN A 221 -13.26 0.28 3.92
N SER A 222 -12.38 -0.68 4.24
CA SER A 222 -12.76 -1.88 5.00
C SER A 222 -13.28 -1.53 6.39
N GLY A 223 -12.63 -0.61 7.11
CA GLY A 223 -13.12 -0.11 8.40
C GLY A 223 -14.49 0.57 8.28
N THR A 224 -14.70 1.36 7.23
CA THR A 224 -15.98 2.00 6.93
C THR A 224 -17.06 0.97 6.62
N ILE A 225 -16.77 -0.02 5.77
CA ILE A 225 -17.70 -1.11 5.46
C ILE A 225 -18.10 -1.86 6.74
N LEU A 226 -17.14 -2.23 7.58
CA LEU A 226 -17.41 -2.89 8.87
C LEU A 226 -18.36 -2.07 9.75
N SER A 227 -18.18 -0.74 9.79
CA SER A 227 -19.08 0.15 10.55
C SER A 227 -20.49 0.27 9.97
N LEU A 228 -20.65 0.03 8.65
CA LEU A 228 -21.91 0.14 7.91
C LEU A 228 -22.69 -1.18 7.82
N ILE A 229 -22.12 -2.31 8.26
CA ILE A 229 -22.86 -3.57 8.38
C ILE A 229 -24.04 -3.37 9.35
N ALA A 230 -25.21 -3.95 9.06
CA ALA A 230 -26.39 -3.77 9.89
C ALA A 230 -26.20 -4.41 11.28
N ASP A 231 -26.86 -3.86 12.30
CA ASP A 231 -26.98 -4.54 13.60
C ASP A 231 -27.93 -5.75 13.47
N PRO A 232 -27.76 -6.80 14.29
CA PRO A 232 -28.62 -7.98 14.23
C PRO A 232 -30.06 -7.63 14.64
N ASP A 233 -31.03 -8.08 13.84
CA ASP A 233 -32.45 -8.04 14.21
C ASP A 233 -32.70 -9.12 15.28
N PRO A 234 -33.38 -8.83 16.40
CA PRO A 234 -33.69 -9.83 17.43
C PRO A 234 -34.48 -11.05 16.90
N THR A 235 -35.08 -10.96 15.72
CA THR A 235 -35.82 -12.05 15.08
C THR A 235 -34.97 -12.95 14.18
N GLN A 236 -33.77 -12.54 13.79
CA GLN A 236 -32.89 -13.33 12.94
C GLN A 236 -31.87 -14.11 13.76
N ASN A 237 -31.91 -15.44 13.60
CA ASN A 237 -30.97 -16.35 14.23
C ASN A 237 -29.76 -16.55 13.31
N GLY A 238 -28.73 -15.73 13.49
CA GLY A 238 -27.41 -15.92 12.86
C GLY A 238 -26.81 -14.67 12.23
N PHE A 239 -25.48 -14.63 12.16
CA PHE A 239 -24.70 -13.56 11.51
C PHE A 239 -24.29 -13.90 10.07
N LEU A 240 -24.35 -15.17 9.70
CA LEU A 240 -23.95 -15.69 8.40
C LEU A 240 -25.16 -16.24 7.65
N GLU A 241 -25.40 -15.70 6.47
CA GLU A 241 -26.40 -16.22 5.55
C GLU A 241 -25.67 -16.97 4.42
N GLU A 242 -25.99 -18.25 4.24
CA GLU A 242 -25.52 -19.02 3.09
C GLU A 242 -26.47 -18.76 1.93
N ARG A 243 -25.92 -18.30 0.80
CA ARG A 243 -26.68 -18.03 -0.41
C ARG A 243 -26.69 -19.26 -1.31
N ASP A 244 -27.73 -19.39 -2.15
CA ASP A 244 -27.88 -20.51 -3.10
C ASP A 244 -26.68 -20.72 -4.05
N ASP A 245 -25.82 -19.70 -4.21
CA ASP A 245 -24.58 -19.77 -5.01
C ASP A 245 -23.38 -20.32 -4.22
N GLY A 246 -23.57 -20.79 -2.98
CA GLY A 246 -22.54 -21.29 -2.09
C GLY A 246 -21.66 -20.20 -1.47
N LYS A 247 -22.01 -18.92 -1.66
CA LYS A 247 -21.29 -17.80 -1.03
C LYS A 247 -21.83 -17.55 0.37
N MET A 248 -20.92 -17.21 1.27
CA MET A 248 -21.29 -16.81 2.63
C MET A 248 -21.40 -15.30 2.70
N LEU A 249 -22.46 -14.82 3.34
CA LEU A 249 -22.76 -13.41 3.42
C LEU A 249 -22.77 -12.97 4.89
N VAL A 250 -21.91 -12.01 5.23
CA VAL A 250 -21.93 -11.35 6.55
C VAL A 250 -22.92 -10.20 6.46
N SER A 251 -24.18 -10.46 6.83
CA SER A 251 -25.30 -9.51 6.77
C SER A 251 -25.40 -8.63 8.00
N HIS A 252 -25.17 -9.23 9.17
CA HIS A 252 -25.33 -8.57 10.47
C HIS A 252 -24.04 -8.67 11.29
N MET A 253 -23.78 -7.66 12.11
CA MET A 253 -22.69 -7.68 13.07
C MET A 253 -23.03 -6.75 14.24
N SER A 254 -22.92 -7.24 15.48
CA SER A 254 -23.17 -6.39 16.65
C SER A 254 -22.14 -5.26 16.75
N LEU A 255 -22.53 -4.11 17.31
CA LEU A 255 -21.65 -2.98 17.58
C LEU A 255 -20.33 -3.37 18.29
N MET A 256 -20.41 -4.21 19.32
CA MET A 256 -19.21 -4.63 20.08
C MET A 256 -18.22 -5.41 19.21
N MET A 257 -18.72 -6.25 18.31
CA MET A 257 -17.87 -6.99 17.36
C MET A 257 -17.25 -6.05 16.33
N LYS A 258 -18.02 -5.08 15.80
CA LYS A 258 -17.48 -4.05 14.89
C LYS A 258 -16.32 -3.29 15.53
N VAL A 259 -16.52 -2.83 16.76
CA VAL A 259 -15.48 -2.11 17.54
C VAL A 259 -14.27 -3.01 17.78
N ALA A 260 -14.48 -4.27 18.17
CA ALA A 260 -13.40 -5.24 18.36
C ALA A 260 -12.59 -5.46 17.07
N CYS A 261 -13.25 -5.70 15.93
CA CYS A 261 -12.58 -5.86 14.64
C CYS A 261 -11.79 -4.61 14.24
N ILE A 262 -12.35 -3.41 14.42
CA ILE A 262 -11.64 -2.15 14.11
C ILE A 262 -10.40 -1.98 14.98
N ILE A 263 -10.50 -2.24 16.29
CA ILE A 263 -9.40 -2.08 17.24
C ILE A 263 -8.33 -3.16 17.06
N LEU A 264 -8.71 -4.41 16.82
CA LEU A 264 -7.78 -5.53 16.74
C LEU A 264 -7.14 -5.68 15.36
N VAL A 265 -7.83 -5.29 14.29
CA VAL A 265 -7.38 -5.52 12.91
C VAL A 265 -7.02 -4.22 12.20
N ILE A 266 -7.96 -3.28 12.13
CA ILE A 266 -7.82 -2.10 11.26
C ILE A 266 -6.80 -1.11 11.82
N ILE A 267 -6.90 -0.75 13.11
CA ILE A 267 -6.01 0.25 13.73
C ILE A 267 -4.53 -0.21 13.71
N PRO A 268 -4.17 -1.42 14.17
CA PRO A 268 -2.78 -1.86 14.17
C PRO A 268 -2.19 -1.93 12.76
N LYS A 269 -2.97 -2.41 11.78
CA LYS A 269 -2.56 -2.45 10.37
C LYS A 269 -2.37 -1.04 9.82
N LEU A 270 -3.26 -0.09 10.15
CA LEU A 270 -3.14 1.31 9.75
C LEU A 270 -1.87 1.96 10.33
N VAL A 271 -1.54 1.69 11.59
CA VAL A 271 -0.30 2.18 12.23
C VAL A 271 0.94 1.62 11.52
N CYS A 272 0.97 0.31 11.25
CA CYS A 272 2.09 -0.32 10.54
C CYS A 272 2.26 0.24 9.12
N THR A 273 1.17 0.37 8.37
CA THR A 273 1.17 0.93 7.01
C THR A 273 1.59 2.40 7.01
N SER A 274 1.13 3.20 7.97
CA SER A 274 1.53 4.62 8.08
C SER A 274 3.01 4.77 8.44
N PHE A 275 3.53 3.93 9.34
CA PHE A 275 4.94 3.92 9.69
C PHE A 275 5.82 3.48 8.50
N LEU A 276 5.38 2.47 7.74
CA LEU A 276 6.04 2.04 6.50
C LEU A 276 6.03 3.15 5.44
N MET A 277 4.92 3.86 5.29
CA MET A 277 4.76 4.98 4.36
C MET A 277 5.79 6.08 4.67
N TRP A 278 5.87 6.52 5.94
CA TRP A 278 6.85 7.49 6.41
C TRP A 278 8.29 7.02 6.18
N THR A 279 8.60 5.77 6.55
CA THR A 279 9.95 5.18 6.42
C THR A 279 10.39 5.15 4.96
N GLY A 280 9.52 4.71 4.04
CA GLY A 280 9.83 4.70 2.62
C GLY A 280 10.01 6.10 2.03
N GLY A 281 9.17 7.06 2.41
CA GLY A 281 9.33 8.46 2.00
C GLY A 281 10.67 9.06 2.42
N LYS A 282 11.05 8.89 3.70
CA LYS A 282 12.34 9.34 4.23
C LYS A 282 13.51 8.65 3.53
N MET A 283 13.44 7.34 3.33
CA MET A 283 14.49 6.58 2.65
C MET A 283 14.73 7.06 1.22
N PHE A 284 13.67 7.25 0.42
CA PHE A 284 13.80 7.72 -0.97
C PHE A 284 14.33 9.15 -1.07
N MET A 285 14.00 10.01 -0.11
CA MET A 285 14.58 11.35 -0.06
C MET A 285 16.07 11.36 0.30
N LEU A 286 16.55 10.37 1.04
CA LEU A 286 17.94 10.32 1.50
C LEU A 286 18.88 9.57 0.55
N THR A 287 18.39 8.60 -0.22
CA THR A 287 19.21 7.88 -1.22
C THR A 287 19.73 8.80 -2.34
N HIS A 288 20.94 8.51 -2.85
CA HIS A 288 21.66 9.38 -3.80
C HIS A 288 21.84 8.80 -5.21
N THR A 289 21.54 7.52 -5.41
CA THR A 289 21.71 6.85 -6.71
C THR A 289 20.45 6.07 -7.09
N MET A 290 20.21 5.90 -8.39
CA MET A 290 19.05 5.17 -8.89
C MET A 290 19.11 3.68 -8.56
N GLY A 291 20.28 3.06 -8.65
CA GLY A 291 20.47 1.66 -8.26
C GLY A 291 20.12 1.43 -6.78
N SER A 292 20.54 2.35 -5.91
CA SER A 292 20.21 2.32 -4.49
C SER A 292 18.76 2.69 -4.17
N LEU A 293 17.96 3.16 -5.14
CA LEU A 293 16.53 3.44 -4.97
C LEU A 293 15.65 2.21 -5.26
N ILE A 294 16.02 1.41 -6.25
CA ILE A 294 15.19 0.27 -6.72
C ILE A 294 15.14 -0.84 -5.66
N ILE A 295 16.30 -1.23 -5.11
CA ILE A 295 16.38 -2.34 -4.14
C ILE A 295 15.48 -2.04 -2.92
N PRO A 296 15.58 -0.86 -2.28
CA PRO A 296 14.72 -0.58 -1.13
C PRO A 296 13.24 -0.44 -1.48
N LEU A 297 12.89 0.01 -2.69
CA LEU A 297 11.49 0.03 -3.16
C LEU A 297 10.92 -1.40 -3.23
N LEU A 298 11.69 -2.36 -3.75
CA LEU A 298 11.30 -3.77 -3.77
C LEU A 298 11.19 -4.33 -2.35
N THR A 299 12.15 -4.05 -1.47
CA THR A 299 12.12 -4.46 -0.06
C THR A 299 10.87 -3.97 0.66
N LEU A 300 10.53 -2.68 0.51
CA LEU A 300 9.33 -2.11 1.11
C LEU A 300 8.05 -2.75 0.57
N THR A 301 7.99 -3.03 -0.74
CA THR A 301 6.84 -3.70 -1.36
C THR A 301 6.67 -5.12 -0.82
N TYR A 302 7.77 -5.84 -0.62
CA TYR A 302 7.74 -7.17 0.00
C TYR A 302 7.24 -7.12 1.45
N ILE A 303 7.73 -6.15 2.25
CA ILE A 303 7.26 -5.97 3.64
C ILE A 303 5.74 -5.77 3.70
N LEU A 304 5.18 -5.00 2.76
CA LEU A 304 3.75 -4.76 2.66
C LEU A 304 2.93 -6.04 2.36
N GLN A 305 3.53 -7.01 1.66
CA GLN A 305 2.87 -8.27 1.25
C GLN A 305 2.93 -9.37 2.32
N ILE A 306 3.70 -9.20 3.40
CA ILE A 306 3.85 -10.21 4.47
C ILE A 306 2.51 -10.74 4.99
N PRO A 307 1.48 -9.92 5.30
CA PRO A 307 0.21 -10.43 5.79
C PRO A 307 -0.54 -11.34 4.80
N ALA A 308 -0.36 -11.13 3.49
CA ALA A 308 -0.94 -12.00 2.47
C ALA A 308 -0.12 -13.30 2.32
N ILE A 309 1.21 -13.19 2.27
CA ILE A 309 2.11 -14.34 2.16
C ILE A 309 1.93 -15.30 3.33
N LEU A 310 1.89 -14.77 4.57
CA LEU A 310 1.69 -15.61 5.76
C LEU A 310 0.30 -16.26 5.78
N PHE A 311 -0.74 -15.53 5.37
CA PHE A 311 -2.07 -16.10 5.26
C PHE A 311 -2.10 -17.25 4.25
N THR A 312 -1.57 -17.04 3.04
CA THR A 312 -1.50 -18.04 1.98
C THR A 312 -0.56 -19.20 2.32
N GLY A 313 0.49 -19.00 3.13
CA GLY A 313 1.40 -20.07 3.54
C GLY A 313 0.83 -20.96 4.64
N PHE A 314 0.22 -20.37 5.68
CA PHE A 314 -0.06 -21.09 6.93
C PHE A 314 -1.54 -21.40 7.19
N SER A 315 -2.48 -20.74 6.50
CA SER A 315 -3.91 -21.08 6.68
C SER A 315 -4.29 -22.37 5.93
N SER A 316 -5.29 -23.08 6.45
CA SER A 316 -5.78 -24.32 5.80
C SER A 316 -6.47 -24.01 4.47
N PHE A 317 -6.38 -24.93 3.50
CA PHE A 317 -6.99 -24.75 2.17
C PHE A 317 -8.49 -24.46 2.26
N LYS A 318 -9.22 -25.24 3.07
CA LYS A 318 -10.65 -25.04 3.32
C LYS A 318 -10.97 -23.67 3.91
N PHE A 319 -10.11 -23.15 4.78
CA PHE A 319 -10.33 -21.82 5.35
C PHE A 319 -10.08 -20.72 4.31
N LYS A 320 -9.04 -20.83 3.48
CA LYS A 320 -8.79 -19.88 2.38
C LYS A 320 -9.96 -19.79 1.40
N GLU A 321 -10.52 -20.95 1.04
CA GLU A 321 -11.70 -21.06 0.19
C GLU A 321 -12.91 -20.37 0.84
N LYS A 322 -13.15 -20.64 2.14
CA LYS A 322 -14.18 -19.95 2.92
C LYS A 322 -13.99 -18.43 2.92
N VAL A 323 -12.76 -17.92 3.09
CA VAL A 323 -12.49 -16.48 3.02
C VAL A 323 -12.81 -15.91 1.64
N GLN A 324 -12.37 -16.57 0.56
CA GLN A 324 -12.64 -16.12 -0.82
C GLN A 324 -14.13 -16.09 -1.17
N LEU A 325 -14.90 -17.04 -0.64
CA LEU A 325 -16.35 -17.15 -0.85
C LEU A 325 -17.18 -16.24 0.05
N THR A 326 -16.54 -15.55 1.02
CA THR A 326 -17.26 -14.67 1.95
C THR A 326 -17.35 -13.24 1.42
N LEU A 327 -18.55 -12.67 1.48
CA LEU A 327 -18.87 -11.31 1.10
C LEU A 327 -19.41 -10.54 2.32
N TYR A 328 -18.94 -9.31 2.53
CA TYR A 328 -19.59 -8.37 3.44
C TYR A 328 -20.80 -7.75 2.75
N GLN A 329 -21.96 -7.79 3.40
CA GLN A 329 -23.15 -7.10 2.93
C GLN A 329 -23.31 -5.80 3.74
N TYR A 330 -23.42 -4.68 3.05
CA TYR A 330 -23.59 -3.38 3.69
C TYR A 330 -24.60 -2.52 2.94
N LYS A 331 -25.25 -1.62 3.68
CA LYS A 331 -26.22 -0.68 3.12
C LYS A 331 -25.48 0.59 2.68
N ILE A 332 -25.56 0.90 1.39
CA ILE A 332 -24.94 2.10 0.84
C ILE A 332 -25.74 3.35 1.23
N ALA A 333 -25.07 4.32 1.86
CA ALA A 333 -25.59 5.67 1.98
C ALA A 333 -25.56 6.40 0.61
N LEU A 334 -26.59 7.20 0.33
CA LEU A 334 -26.93 7.82 -0.97
C LEU A 334 -25.76 8.36 -1.81
N CYS A 335 -24.69 8.90 -1.21
CA CYS A 335 -23.52 9.41 -1.96
C CYS A 335 -22.73 8.33 -2.71
N TYR A 336 -22.63 7.11 -2.17
CA TYR A 336 -21.92 6.01 -2.82
C TYR A 336 -22.71 5.41 -4.00
N ASN A 337 -23.98 5.79 -4.18
CA ASN A 337 -24.85 5.18 -5.18
C ASN A 337 -24.65 5.75 -6.60
N SER A 338 -24.02 6.92 -6.75
CA SER A 338 -23.72 7.42 -8.09
C SER A 338 -22.47 6.71 -8.62
N ALA A 339 -22.61 5.95 -9.71
CA ALA A 339 -21.50 5.26 -10.37
C ALA A 339 -20.33 6.22 -10.68
N ASN A 340 -20.65 7.48 -10.99
CA ASN A 340 -19.66 8.52 -11.24
C ASN A 340 -18.83 8.90 -9.99
N CYS A 341 -19.44 8.92 -8.80
CA CYS A 341 -18.72 9.23 -7.56
C CYS A 341 -17.76 8.10 -7.16
N GLN A 342 -18.17 6.83 -7.35
CA GLN A 342 -17.28 5.70 -7.09
C GLN A 342 -16.10 5.66 -8.06
N MET A 343 -16.33 5.85 -9.36
CA MET A 343 -15.24 5.74 -10.35
C MET A 343 -14.28 6.94 -10.32
N TRP A 344 -14.80 8.16 -10.40
CA TRP A 344 -13.96 9.35 -10.57
C TRP A 344 -13.63 10.02 -9.24
N GLY A 345 -14.60 10.10 -8.32
CA GLY A 345 -14.43 10.77 -7.04
C GLY A 345 -13.31 10.16 -6.21
N LEU A 346 -13.33 8.83 -6.03
CA LEU A 346 -12.28 8.13 -5.28
C LEU A 346 -10.91 8.25 -5.97
N THR A 347 -10.85 8.19 -7.29
CA THR A 347 -9.59 8.34 -8.04
C THR A 347 -9.00 9.74 -7.87
N VAL A 348 -9.83 10.79 -7.96
CA VAL A 348 -9.40 12.18 -7.74
C VAL A 348 -8.94 12.40 -6.30
N ILE A 349 -9.67 11.86 -5.31
CA ILE A 349 -9.28 11.95 -3.89
C ILE A 349 -7.94 11.24 -3.65
N LYS A 350 -7.74 10.04 -4.20
CA LYS A 350 -6.47 9.30 -4.08
C LYS A 350 -5.31 10.04 -4.76
N ALA A 351 -5.54 10.62 -5.94
CA ALA A 351 -4.55 11.42 -6.64
C ALA A 351 -4.17 12.68 -5.84
N ALA A 352 -5.16 13.40 -5.31
CA ALA A 352 -4.95 14.56 -4.45
C ALA A 352 -4.18 14.19 -3.17
N ALA A 353 -4.56 13.10 -2.49
CA ALA A 353 -3.85 12.61 -1.31
C ALA A 353 -2.41 12.21 -1.63
N THR A 354 -2.17 11.59 -2.79
CA THR A 354 -0.81 11.26 -3.26
C THR A 354 0.01 12.53 -3.48
N PHE A 355 -0.55 13.54 -4.15
CA PHE A 355 0.12 14.82 -4.36
C PHE A 355 0.43 15.52 -3.03
N CYS A 356 -0.53 15.56 -2.10
CA CYS A 356 -0.33 16.12 -0.77
C CYS A 356 0.78 15.38 -0.01
N TYR A 357 0.85 14.05 -0.10
CA TYR A 357 1.92 13.27 0.50
C TYR A 357 3.30 13.59 -0.10
N VAL A 358 3.41 13.60 -1.43
CA VAL A 358 4.67 13.92 -2.12
C VAL A 358 5.11 15.34 -1.77
N PHE A 359 4.19 16.31 -1.80
CA PHE A 359 4.45 17.69 -1.40
C PHE A 359 4.93 17.78 0.06
N PHE A 360 4.24 17.10 0.97
CA PHE A 360 4.63 17.05 2.39
C PHE A 360 6.04 16.49 2.58
N ILE A 361 6.37 15.36 1.96
CA ILE A 361 7.71 14.76 2.08
C ILE A 361 8.77 15.65 1.42
N TYR A 362 8.53 16.10 0.18
CA TYR A 362 9.53 16.78 -0.64
C TYR A 362 9.81 18.22 -0.17
N VAL A 363 8.77 18.96 0.20
CA VAL A 363 8.86 20.39 0.55
C VAL A 363 8.91 20.60 2.06
N LEU A 364 8.04 19.94 2.83
CA LEU A 364 7.90 20.24 4.27
C LEU A 364 8.86 19.42 5.13
N ALA A 365 8.98 18.12 4.89
CA ALA A 365 9.81 17.24 5.73
C ALA A 365 11.30 17.28 5.36
N PHE A 366 11.62 17.37 4.06
CA PHE A 366 13.00 17.30 3.55
C PHE A 366 13.35 18.50 2.65
N GLY A 367 12.78 19.67 2.94
CA GLY A 367 13.05 20.92 2.20
C GLY A 367 14.55 21.25 2.16
N ASP A 368 15.24 21.19 3.29
CA ASP A 368 16.68 21.51 3.40
C ASP A 368 17.54 20.56 2.56
N VAL A 369 17.21 19.25 2.56
CA VAL A 369 17.94 18.25 1.75
C VAL A 369 17.73 18.51 0.25
N THR A 370 16.51 18.88 -0.14
CA THR A 370 16.19 19.25 -1.52
C THR A 370 16.93 20.52 -1.94
N GLU A 371 16.95 21.55 -1.10
CA GLU A 371 17.67 22.79 -1.36
C GLU A 371 19.18 22.55 -1.46
N TYR A 372 19.74 21.77 -0.54
CA TYR A 372 21.14 21.36 -0.59
C TYR A 372 21.49 20.68 -1.93
N ARG A 373 20.66 19.74 -2.39
CA ARG A 373 20.85 19.06 -3.69
C ARG A 373 20.78 20.03 -4.87
N ASN A 374 19.89 21.01 -4.82
CA ASN A 374 19.79 22.05 -5.84
C ASN A 374 21.05 22.94 -5.86
N LEU A 375 21.58 23.30 -4.69
CA LEU A 375 22.85 24.04 -4.57
C LEU A 375 24.04 23.24 -5.10
N CYS A 376 24.16 21.95 -4.74
CA CYS A 376 25.18 21.06 -5.29
C CYS A 376 25.10 20.95 -6.82
N THR A 377 23.88 20.84 -7.37
CA THR A 377 23.68 20.78 -8.82
C THR A 377 24.20 22.06 -9.49
N ARG A 378 23.88 23.25 -8.94
CA ARG A 378 24.40 24.52 -9.44
C ARG A 378 25.92 24.60 -9.32
N TYR A 379 26.48 24.22 -8.18
CA TYR A 379 27.92 24.19 -7.95
C TYR A 379 28.65 23.31 -8.98
N LEU A 380 28.18 22.08 -9.20
CA LEU A 380 28.79 21.14 -10.15
C LEU A 380 28.63 21.55 -11.61
N THR A 381 27.66 22.42 -11.94
CA THR A 381 27.54 22.99 -13.30
C THR A 381 28.63 24.02 -13.60
N ILE A 382 29.12 24.74 -12.58
CA ILE A 382 30.18 25.76 -12.70
C ILE A 382 31.56 25.12 -12.55
N PHE A 383 31.72 24.20 -11.59
CA PHE A 383 32.98 23.53 -11.29
C PHE A 383 32.89 22.03 -11.62
N PRO A 384 32.93 21.65 -12.91
CA PRO A 384 32.84 20.25 -13.29
C PRO A 384 34.06 19.48 -12.80
N THR A 385 33.85 18.54 -11.87
CA THR A 385 34.93 17.64 -11.48
C THR A 385 35.16 16.64 -12.62
N GLY A 386 36.37 16.62 -13.18
CA GLY A 386 36.75 15.76 -14.31
C GLY A 386 36.59 14.23 -14.11
N ARG A 387 36.05 13.79 -12.97
CA ARG A 387 35.64 12.40 -12.70
C ARG A 387 34.21 12.08 -13.14
N CYS A 388 33.39 13.07 -13.51
CA CYS A 388 32.04 12.87 -14.02
C CYS A 388 31.83 13.66 -15.32
N SER A 389 32.52 13.27 -16.40
CA SER A 389 32.05 13.66 -17.73
C SER A 389 30.70 12.97 -17.97
N PHE A 390 29.71 13.74 -18.44
CA PHE A 390 28.33 13.36 -18.76
C PHE A 390 28.18 12.00 -19.48
N ARG A 391 29.23 11.54 -20.18
CA ARG A 391 29.36 10.19 -20.76
C ARG A 391 29.16 9.04 -19.76
N CYS A 392 29.53 9.20 -18.49
CA CYS A 392 29.29 8.17 -17.47
C CYS A 392 27.82 8.13 -16.99
N GLN A 393 27.07 9.23 -17.07
CA GLN A 393 25.66 9.25 -16.63
C GLN A 393 24.72 8.54 -17.60
N LEU A 394 25.06 8.47 -18.89
CA LEU A 394 24.23 7.83 -19.90
C LEU A 394 24.65 6.37 -20.21
N GLY A 395 25.74 5.88 -19.61
CA GLY A 395 26.32 4.58 -19.98
C GLY A 395 26.73 4.51 -21.46
N ILE A 396 26.82 5.66 -22.15
CA ILE A 396 27.23 5.73 -23.54
C ILE A 396 28.75 5.66 -23.52
N THR A 397 29.27 4.44 -23.58
CA THR A 397 30.66 4.17 -23.93
C THR A 397 30.96 4.93 -25.22
N SER A 398 31.88 5.88 -25.16
CA SER A 398 32.36 6.55 -26.37
C SER A 398 32.98 5.51 -27.30
N PRO A 399 32.54 5.37 -28.56
CA PRO A 399 33.12 4.40 -29.49
C PRO A 399 34.52 4.78 -30.02
N GLU A 400 35.16 5.84 -29.53
CA GLU A 400 36.20 6.55 -30.30
C GLU A 400 37.66 6.21 -29.97
N HIS A 401 37.97 5.27 -29.08
CA HIS A 401 39.37 4.86 -28.84
C HIS A 401 39.61 3.35 -28.93
N MET A 402 38.98 2.70 -29.92
CA MET A 402 39.32 1.32 -30.33
C MET A 402 39.92 1.25 -31.74
N HIS A 403 40.64 2.28 -32.17
CA HIS A 403 41.48 2.23 -33.37
C HIS A 403 42.80 2.94 -33.13
N THR A 404 43.81 2.21 -32.66
CA THR A 404 45.25 2.29 -33.02
C THR A 404 46.10 1.59 -31.97
N ARG A 405 46.09 0.25 -32.01
CA ARG A 405 47.25 -0.53 -31.55
C ARG A 405 47.37 -1.78 -32.42
N ALA A 406 47.68 -1.54 -33.69
CA ALA A 406 48.50 -2.44 -34.48
C ALA A 406 49.85 -1.74 -34.54
N ASP A 407 50.84 -2.32 -33.86
CA ASP A 407 52.25 -2.39 -34.25
C ASP A 407 53.00 -3.24 -33.21
#